data_AF-A0A0N7ZAN5-F1
#
_entry.id   AF-A0A0N7ZAN5-F1
#
_cell.length_a   1.000
_cell.length_b   1.000
_cell.length_c   1.000
_cell.angle_alpha   90.00
_cell.angle_beta   90.00
_cell.angle_gamma   90.00
#
_symmetry.space_group_name_H-M   'P 1'
#
loop_
_entity.id
_entity.type
_entity.pdbx_description
1 polymer ?
#
loop_
_entity_poly.entity_id
_entity_poly.type
_entity_poly.pdbx_seq_one_letter_code
_entity_poly.pdbx_strand_id
1 'polypeptide(L)'
;MAYVLYSLANNQDKQDLLALEARRLLDASDGKVTTKVLSEARYLKAVMKETYRLHPISIGVGRVIQEDTVIRGFRIPKETVVVTQNQVISRLPEHFPDPQRFLPERWLHKAPPAHPFVVLPFGHGPRSCIGRRMAEQNLQTIILQVGSCSSVRMAKYILTERKHMVSRCG
;
A
#
# COMPACT_ATOMS: atom_id res chain seq x y z
N MET A 1 5.86 -6.51 -2.26
CA MET A 1 5.18 -7.73 -2.73
C MET A 1 4.58 -8.54 -1.58
N ALA A 2 5.40 -9.01 -0.62
CA ALA A 2 4.93 -9.83 0.51
C ALA A 2 3.71 -9.26 1.24
N TYR A 3 3.75 -7.99 1.65
CA TYR A 3 2.61 -7.35 2.33
C TYR A 3 1.35 -7.20 1.47
N VAL A 4 1.48 -7.12 0.13
CA VAL A 4 0.31 -7.09 -0.77
C VAL A 4 -0.38 -8.44 -0.74
N LEU A 5 0.40 -9.52 -0.94
CA LEU A 5 -0.10 -10.89 -0.90
C LEU A 5 -0.67 -11.24 0.49
N TYR A 6 0.02 -10.83 1.56
CA TYR A 6 -0.48 -11.00 2.93
C TYR A 6 -1.80 -10.26 3.17
N SER A 7 -1.93 -9.03 2.70
CA SER A 7 -3.17 -8.26 2.88
C SER A 7 -4.31 -8.90 2.10
N LEU A 8 -4.07 -9.38 0.88
CA LEU A 8 -5.08 -10.10 0.08
C LEU A 8 -5.44 -11.46 0.71
N ALA A 9 -4.45 -12.22 1.18
CA ALA A 9 -4.65 -13.51 1.84
C ALA A 9 -5.56 -13.40 3.08
N ASN A 10 -5.46 -12.29 3.83
CA ASN A 10 -6.29 -12.07 5.01
C ASN A 10 -7.64 -11.40 4.69
N ASN A 11 -7.89 -11.00 3.44
CA ASN A 11 -9.10 -10.29 3.03
C ASN A 11 -9.62 -10.90 1.72
N GLN A 12 -10.30 -12.05 1.84
CA GLN A 12 -10.76 -12.84 0.69
C GLN A 12 -11.70 -12.07 -0.24
N ASP A 13 -12.58 -11.24 0.32
CA ASP A 13 -13.46 -10.35 -0.45
C ASP A 13 -12.65 -9.38 -1.34
N LYS A 14 -11.53 -8.86 -0.83
CA LYS A 14 -10.64 -7.99 -1.59
C LYS A 14 -9.85 -8.75 -2.64
N GLN A 15 -9.46 -9.99 -2.33
CA GLN A 15 -8.82 -10.89 -3.30
C GLN A 15 -9.77 -11.21 -4.46
N ASP A 16 -11.04 -11.47 -4.19
CA ASP A 16 -12.03 -11.82 -5.20
C ASP A 16 -12.32 -10.63 -6.13
N LEU A 17 -12.42 -9.42 -5.59
CA LEU A 17 -12.53 -8.18 -6.36
C LEU A 17 -11.32 -7.95 -7.27
N LEU A 18 -10.11 -8.20 -6.78
CA LEU A 18 -8.89 -8.10 -7.58
C LEU A 18 -8.88 -9.16 -8.69
N ALA A 19 -9.30 -10.39 -8.41
CA ALA A 19 -9.36 -11.47 -9.39
C ALA A 19 -10.37 -11.16 -10.51
N LEU A 20 -11.51 -10.54 -10.18
CA LEU A 20 -12.47 -10.06 -11.16
C LEU A 20 -11.87 -8.99 -12.08
N GLU A 21 -11.17 -7.99 -11.52
CA GLU A 21 -10.48 -6.98 -12.32
C GLU A 21 -9.39 -7.62 -13.20
N ALA A 22 -8.58 -8.52 -12.64
CA ALA A 22 -7.47 -9.16 -13.33
C ALA A 22 -7.94 -10.00 -14.53
N ARG A 23 -8.96 -10.85 -14.34
CA ARG A 23 -9.55 -11.62 -15.45
C ARG A 23 -10.10 -10.71 -16.53
N ARG A 24 -10.94 -9.74 -16.17
CA ARG A 24 -11.55 -8.80 -17.13
C ARG A 24 -10.48 -8.10 -17.98
N LEU A 25 -9.39 -7.64 -17.38
CA LEU A 25 -8.34 -6.92 -18.09
C LEU A 25 -7.48 -7.82 -18.97
N LEU A 26 -7.14 -9.02 -18.49
CA LEU A 26 -6.30 -9.95 -19.23
C LEU A 26 -7.06 -10.65 -20.37
N ASP A 27 -8.34 -10.98 -20.17
CA ASP A 27 -9.18 -11.55 -21.22
C ASP A 27 -9.33 -10.56 -22.39
N ALA A 28 -9.43 -9.25 -22.08
CA ALA A 28 -9.48 -8.19 -23.08
C ALA A 28 -8.13 -7.91 -23.79
N SER A 29 -7.04 -8.58 -23.38
CA SER A 29 -5.69 -8.38 -23.91
C SER A 29 -4.98 -9.68 -24.29
N ASP A 30 -5.73 -10.75 -24.56
CA ASP A 30 -5.22 -12.09 -24.90
C ASP A 30 -4.21 -12.63 -23.87
N GLY A 31 -4.47 -12.38 -22.58
CA GLY A 31 -3.62 -12.79 -21.47
C GLY A 31 -2.34 -11.95 -21.28
N LYS A 32 -2.11 -10.91 -22.09
CA LYS A 32 -0.87 -10.13 -22.05
C LYS A 32 -0.99 -8.93 -21.11
N VAL A 33 -0.01 -8.77 -20.23
CA VAL A 33 0.13 -7.55 -19.41
C VAL A 33 0.78 -6.45 -20.25
N THR A 34 -0.01 -5.48 -20.71
CA THR A 34 0.46 -4.32 -21.49
C THR A 34 0.42 -3.03 -20.65
N THR A 35 1.05 -1.96 -21.15
CA THR A 35 0.96 -0.63 -20.51
C THR A 35 -0.48 -0.12 -20.41
N LYS A 36 -1.34 -0.44 -21.39
CA LYS A 36 -2.79 -0.14 -21.35
C LYS A 36 -3.50 -0.92 -20.24
N VAL A 37 -3.23 -2.22 -20.12
CA VAL A 37 -3.77 -3.03 -19.02
C VAL A 37 -3.37 -2.46 -17.66
N LEU A 38 -2.09 -2.12 -17.48
CA LEU A 38 -1.60 -1.53 -16.24
C LEU A 38 -2.20 -0.15 -15.98
N SER A 39 -2.48 0.66 -17.01
CA SER A 39 -3.13 1.97 -16.84
C SER A 39 -4.57 1.82 -16.32
N GLU A 40 -5.28 0.78 -16.77
CA GLU A 40 -6.69 0.50 -16.42
C GLU A 40 -6.88 -0.31 -15.12
N ALA A 41 -5.83 -0.92 -14.56
CA ALA A 41 -5.88 -1.70 -13.31
C ALA A 41 -6.07 -0.81 -12.05
N ARG A 42 -7.28 -0.25 -11.89
CA ARG A 42 -7.62 0.74 -10.86
C ARG A 42 -7.68 0.10 -9.46
N TYR A 43 -8.29 -1.06 -9.33
CA TYR A 43 -8.43 -1.75 -8.06
C TYR A 43 -7.09 -2.31 -7.57
N LEU A 44 -6.26 -2.86 -8.47
CA LEU A 44 -4.88 -3.23 -8.16
C LEU A 44 -4.07 -2.06 -7.60
N LYS A 45 -4.15 -0.88 -8.23
CA LYS A 45 -3.49 0.33 -7.72
C LYS A 45 -4.01 0.74 -6.34
N ALA A 46 -5.31 0.57 -6.09
CA ALA A 46 -5.92 0.82 -4.79
C ALA A 46 -5.42 -0.15 -3.72
N VAL A 47 -5.35 -1.45 -4.03
CA VAL A 47 -4.76 -2.51 -3.17
C VAL A 47 -3.32 -2.17 -2.81
N MET A 48 -2.51 -1.75 -3.79
CA MET A 48 -1.12 -1.36 -3.56
C MET A 48 -1.01 -0.12 -2.67
N LYS A 49 -1.80 0.93 -2.93
CA LYS A 49 -1.82 2.15 -2.10
C LYS A 49 -2.21 1.84 -0.66
N GLU A 50 -3.22 1.01 -0.45
CA GLU A 50 -3.65 0.62 0.90
C GLU A 50 -2.61 -0.24 1.60
N THR A 51 -1.93 -1.12 0.85
CA THR A 51 -0.81 -1.90 1.40
C THR A 51 0.32 -0.98 1.85
N TYR A 52 0.69 0.01 1.03
CA TYR A 52 1.72 0.99 1.36
C TYR A 52 1.37 1.85 2.58
N ARG A 53 0.08 2.14 2.79
CA ARG A 53 -0.41 2.87 3.96
C ARG A 53 -0.22 2.06 5.25
N LEU A 54 -0.65 0.80 5.24
CA LEU A 54 -0.56 -0.07 6.43
C LEU A 54 0.86 -0.59 6.68
N HIS A 55 1.60 -0.88 5.60
CA HIS A 55 2.93 -1.48 5.62
C HIS A 55 3.89 -0.62 4.80
N PRO A 56 4.25 0.57 5.30
CA PRO A 56 5.10 1.50 4.56
C PRO A 56 6.50 0.92 4.36
N ILE A 57 7.11 1.25 3.21
CA ILE A 57 8.46 0.80 2.85
C ILE A 57 9.51 1.37 3.82
N SER A 58 9.26 2.57 4.33
CA SER A 58 10.04 3.20 5.38
C SER A 58 9.12 3.78 6.45
N ILE A 59 9.51 3.63 7.72
CA ILE A 59 8.81 4.23 8.86
C ILE A 59 8.68 5.75 8.73
N GLY A 60 9.64 6.36 8.03
CA GLY A 60 9.79 7.80 7.92
C GLY A 60 10.92 8.24 7.01
N VAL A 61 11.07 9.55 6.83
CA VAL A 61 12.20 10.13 6.11
C VAL A 61 12.91 11.12 7.02
N GLY A 62 14.17 10.82 7.35
CA GLY A 62 15.03 11.67 8.16
C GLY A 62 15.78 12.73 7.35
N ARG A 63 15.97 13.90 7.95
CA ARG A 63 16.83 14.99 7.46
C ARG A 63 17.57 15.62 8.63
N VAL A 64 18.86 15.92 8.42
CA VAL A 64 19.62 16.77 9.33
C VAL A 64 19.44 18.22 8.87
N ILE A 65 18.85 19.05 9.72
CA ILE A 65 18.62 20.46 9.45
C ILE A 65 19.97 21.19 9.38
N GLN A 66 20.22 21.93 8.30
CA GLN A 66 21.53 22.55 8.03
C GLN A 66 21.65 24.00 8.56
N GLU A 67 20.53 24.58 8.98
CA GLU A 67 20.43 25.94 9.51
C GLU A 67 19.27 26.03 10.51
N ASP A 68 19.36 26.92 11.49
CA ASP A 68 18.26 27.17 12.42
C ASP A 68 16.97 27.49 11.63
N THR A 69 15.91 26.73 11.86
CA THR A 69 14.66 26.85 11.10
C THR A 69 13.44 26.87 12.01
N VAL A 70 12.30 27.32 11.48
CA VAL A 70 11.03 27.34 12.21
C VAL A 70 10.01 26.47 11.49
N ILE A 71 9.55 25.39 12.15
CA ILE A 71 8.52 24.49 11.63
C ILE A 71 7.28 24.61 12.52
N ARG A 72 6.15 25.04 11.94
CA ARG A 72 4.88 25.28 12.67
C ARG A 72 5.05 26.12 13.94
N GLY A 73 5.93 27.12 13.92
CA GLY A 73 6.22 27.99 15.06
C GLY A 73 7.28 27.46 16.05
N PHE A 74 7.75 26.23 15.89
CA PHE A 74 8.82 25.66 16.71
C PHE A 74 10.19 25.96 16.11
N ARG A 75 11.09 26.57 16.89
CA ARG A 75 12.49 26.77 16.50
C ARG A 75 13.25 25.44 16.61
N ILE A 76 13.82 25.00 15.50
CA ILE A 76 14.59 23.78 15.37
C ILE A 76 16.04 24.20 15.11
N PRO A 77 16.97 23.92 16.03
CA PRO A 77 18.38 24.25 15.85
C PRO A 77 19.00 23.51 14.67
N LYS A 78 20.04 24.11 14.10
CA LYS A 78 20.98 23.43 13.20
C LYS A 78 21.43 22.08 13.80
N GLU A 79 21.70 21.12 12.92
CA GLU A 79 22.17 19.75 13.23
C GLU A 79 21.12 18.85 13.91
N THR A 80 19.88 19.33 14.05
CA THR A 80 18.76 18.51 14.52
C THR A 80 18.31 17.52 13.45
N VAL A 81 18.12 16.27 13.83
CA VAL A 81 17.49 15.24 12.98
C VAL A 81 15.97 15.37 13.06
N VAL A 82 15.34 15.72 11.95
CA VAL A 82 13.88 15.75 11.80
C VAL A 82 13.45 14.55 10.97
N VAL A 83 12.47 13.79 11.47
CA VAL A 83 11.95 12.59 10.82
C VAL A 83 10.46 12.72 10.57
N THR A 84 10.02 12.59 9.32
CA THR A 84 8.59 12.43 9.03
C THR A 84 8.12 11.06 9.49
N GLN A 85 6.96 10.96 10.14
CA GLN A 85 6.47 9.70 10.70
C GLN A 85 5.36 9.08 9.82
N ASN A 86 5.76 8.56 8.65
CA ASN A 86 4.83 7.98 7.67
C ASN A 86 3.98 6.85 8.27
N GLN A 87 4.58 6.00 9.11
CA GLN A 87 3.86 4.90 9.77
C GLN A 87 2.79 5.39 10.76
N VAL A 88 3.04 6.51 11.43
CA VAL A 88 2.10 7.10 12.41
C VAL A 88 0.95 7.79 11.67
N ILE A 89 1.28 8.75 10.80
CA ILE A 89 0.27 9.57 10.10
C ILE A 89 -0.69 8.73 9.25
N SER A 90 -0.19 7.63 8.66
CA SER A 90 -0.98 6.67 7.88
C SER A 90 -2.04 5.91 8.69
N ARG A 91 -1.95 5.95 10.03
CA ARG A 91 -2.85 5.24 10.96
C ARG A 91 -3.66 6.18 11.87
N LEU A 92 -3.55 7.50 11.67
CA LEU A 92 -4.34 8.46 12.43
C LEU A 92 -5.79 8.48 11.92
N PRO A 93 -6.81 8.30 12.80
CA PRO A 93 -8.23 8.36 12.43
C PRO A 93 -8.63 9.69 11.78
N GLU A 94 -7.97 10.79 12.15
CA GLU A 94 -8.16 12.13 11.57
C GLU A 94 -7.96 12.14 10.04
N HIS A 95 -7.05 11.30 9.53
CA HIS A 95 -6.76 11.22 8.09
C HIS A 95 -7.36 9.98 7.44
N PHE A 96 -7.58 8.91 8.22
CA PHE A 96 -8.05 7.62 7.74
C PHE A 96 -9.12 7.04 8.67
N PRO A 97 -10.42 7.19 8.31
CA PRO A 97 -11.49 6.44 8.96
C PRO A 97 -11.21 4.94 8.87
N ASP A 98 -11.44 4.24 9.98
CA ASP A 98 -11.05 2.84 10.19
C ASP A 98 -9.58 2.57 9.82
N PRO A 99 -8.61 3.19 10.49
CA PRO A 99 -7.22 3.22 10.02
C PRO A 99 -6.54 1.84 10.07
N GLN A 100 -7.02 0.91 10.89
CA GLN A 100 -6.45 -0.43 11.00
C GLN A 100 -7.01 -1.42 9.98
N ARG A 101 -8.13 -1.09 9.31
CA ARG A 101 -8.75 -1.97 8.32
C ARG A 101 -8.06 -1.82 6.97
N PHE A 102 -7.87 -2.93 6.28
CA PHE A 102 -7.41 -2.94 4.90
C PHE A 102 -8.60 -2.66 3.96
N LEU A 103 -8.74 -1.41 3.54
CA LEU A 103 -9.85 -0.94 2.70
C LEU A 103 -9.34 -0.29 1.41
N PRO A 104 -8.99 -1.07 0.37
CA PRO A 104 -8.61 -0.54 -0.94
C PRO A 104 -9.60 0.47 -1.52
N GLU A 105 -10.89 0.29 -1.25
CA GLU A 105 -12.00 1.09 -1.79
C GLU A 105 -11.87 2.58 -1.48
N ARG A 106 -11.17 2.95 -0.38
CA ARG A 106 -10.91 4.36 -0.04
C ARG A 106 -10.13 5.11 -1.12
N TRP A 107 -9.42 4.39 -2.00
CA TRP A 107 -8.61 4.97 -3.08
C TRP A 107 -9.34 5.02 -4.43
N LEU A 108 -10.57 4.49 -4.51
CA LEU A 108 -11.35 4.44 -5.75
C LEU A 108 -12.23 5.68 -5.95
N HIS A 109 -12.67 6.29 -4.85
CA HIS A 109 -13.49 7.49 -4.85
C HIS A 109 -12.64 8.75 -5.00
N LYS A 110 -13.25 9.82 -5.51
CA LYS A 110 -12.59 11.14 -5.67
C LYS A 110 -12.35 11.88 -4.34
N ALA A 111 -12.76 11.32 -3.20
CA ALA A 111 -12.44 11.90 -1.89
C ALA A 111 -10.92 11.75 -1.67
N PRO A 112 -10.15 12.85 -1.71
CA PRO A 112 -8.72 12.79 -1.48
C PRO A 112 -8.47 12.31 -0.04
N PRO A 113 -7.30 11.71 0.25
CA PRO A 113 -6.85 11.67 1.64
C PRO A 113 -6.79 13.12 2.17
N ALA A 114 -7.03 13.30 3.47
CA ALA A 114 -7.16 14.63 4.11
C ALA A 114 -6.02 15.61 3.78
N HIS A 115 -4.82 15.12 3.44
CA HIS A 115 -3.69 15.92 2.98
C HIS A 115 -2.81 15.16 1.97
N PRO A 116 -2.27 15.77 0.91
CA PRO A 116 -1.48 15.07 -0.13
C PRO A 116 -0.19 14.41 0.38
N PHE A 117 0.30 14.77 1.57
CA PHE A 117 1.52 14.23 2.18
C PHE A 117 1.27 13.15 3.26
N VAL A 118 0.04 12.69 3.49
CA VAL A 118 -0.21 11.65 4.50
C VAL A 118 0.29 10.27 4.07
N VAL A 119 0.46 10.00 2.77
CA VAL A 119 0.95 8.72 2.26
C VAL A 119 2.01 8.96 1.20
N LEU A 120 3.28 8.79 1.59
CA LEU A 120 4.46 9.02 0.76
C LEU A 120 5.38 7.79 0.72
N PRO A 121 4.93 6.65 0.17
CA PRO A 121 5.69 5.39 0.20
C PRO A 121 7.04 5.46 -0.52
N PHE A 122 7.16 6.38 -1.48
CA PHE A 122 8.36 6.60 -2.28
C PHE A 122 8.97 7.99 -2.04
N GLY A 123 8.57 8.67 -0.96
CA GLY A 123 8.97 10.05 -0.70
C GLY A 123 8.39 11.06 -1.71
N HIS A 124 8.85 12.31 -1.59
CA HIS A 124 8.44 13.43 -2.43
C HIS A 124 9.64 14.37 -2.68
N GLY A 125 9.57 15.15 -3.75
CA GLY A 125 10.59 16.15 -4.10
C GLY A 125 11.88 15.56 -4.69
N PRO A 126 13.00 16.31 -4.65
CA PRO A 126 14.26 15.95 -5.31
C PRO A 126 14.90 14.63 -4.84
N ARG A 127 14.52 14.16 -3.65
CA ARG A 127 15.01 12.91 -3.05
C ARG A 127 13.92 11.82 -3.01
N SER A 128 12.92 11.93 -3.87
CA SER A 128 11.94 10.86 -4.08
C SER A 128 12.62 9.64 -4.72
N CYS A 129 12.05 8.46 -4.51
CA CYS A 129 12.61 7.20 -4.97
C CYS A 129 12.67 7.16 -6.51
N ILE A 130 13.89 7.13 -7.04
CA ILE A 130 14.15 7.00 -8.48
C ILE A 130 13.57 5.71 -9.07
N GLY A 131 13.51 4.64 -8.27
CA GLY A 131 13.01 3.32 -8.66
C GLY A 131 11.48 3.16 -8.60
N ARG A 132 10.73 4.21 -8.23
CA ARG A 132 9.27 4.12 -8.00
C ARG A 132 8.54 3.49 -9.18
N ARG A 133 8.76 4.00 -10.39
CA ARG A 133 8.01 3.56 -11.59
C ARG A 133 8.27 2.09 -11.90
N MET A 134 9.54 1.68 -11.86
CA MET A 134 9.94 0.29 -12.09
C MET A 134 9.36 -0.64 -11.01
N ALA A 135 9.45 -0.25 -9.75
CA ALA A 135 8.91 -1.03 -8.63
C ALA A 135 7.38 -1.19 -8.73
N GLU A 136 6.65 -0.10 -9.02
CA GLU A 136 5.21 -0.12 -9.19
C GLU A 136 4.80 -0.99 -10.39
N GLN A 137 5.47 -0.86 -11.54
CA GLN A 137 5.19 -1.68 -12.73
C GLN A 137 5.44 -3.16 -12.48
N ASN A 138 6.58 -3.52 -11.88
CA ASN A 138 6.90 -4.92 -11.57
C ASN A 138 5.88 -5.53 -10.61
N LEU A 139 5.50 -4.79 -9.56
CA LEU A 139 4.49 -5.25 -8.62
C LEU A 139 3.13 -5.40 -9.29
N GLN A 140 2.72 -4.45 -10.14
CA GLN A 140 1.44 -4.54 -10.83
C GLN A 140 1.40 -5.74 -11.76
N THR A 141 2.44 -5.96 -12.58
CA THR A 141 2.52 -7.09 -13.50
C THR A 141 2.39 -8.42 -12.77
N ILE A 142 3.21 -8.63 -11.73
CA ILE A 142 3.23 -9.90 -10.99
C ILE A 142 1.89 -10.14 -10.28
N ILE A 143 1.36 -9.13 -9.58
CA ILE A 143 0.12 -9.29 -8.82
C ILE A 143 -1.08 -9.49 -9.76
N LEU A 144 -1.12 -8.86 -10.92
CA LEU A 144 -2.19 -9.04 -11.90
C LEU A 144 -2.19 -10.46 -12.48
N GLN A 145 -1.01 -11.01 -12.80
CA GLN A 145 -0.87 -12.40 -13.27
C GLN A 145 -1.23 -13.42 -12.20
N VAL A 146 -0.78 -13.20 -10.95
CA VAL A 146 -1.12 -14.08 -9.84
C VAL A 146 -2.62 -14.00 -9.51
N GLY A 147 -3.20 -12.80 -9.58
CA GLY A 147 -4.61 -12.56 -9.28
C GLY A 147 -5.59 -13.15 -10.31
N SER A 148 -5.16 -13.37 -11.56
CA SER A 148 -6.01 -14.01 -12.57
C SER A 148 -6.09 -15.53 -12.45
N CYS A 149 -5.14 -16.15 -11.73
CA CYS A 149 -5.11 -17.59 -11.56
C CYS A 149 -6.19 -18.08 -10.59
N SER A 150 -7.18 -18.81 -11.10
CA SER A 150 -8.34 -19.34 -10.36
C SER A 150 -7.99 -20.36 -9.27
N SER A 151 -6.78 -20.93 -9.29
CA SER A 151 -6.31 -21.91 -8.29
C SER A 151 -5.74 -21.25 -7.02
N VAL A 152 -5.43 -19.95 -7.09
CA VAL A 152 -4.68 -19.26 -6.04
C VAL A 152 -5.64 -18.78 -4.94
N ARG A 153 -5.87 -19.62 -3.92
CA ARG A 153 -6.40 -19.16 -2.62
C ARG A 153 -5.23 -18.86 -1.70
N MET A 154 -4.88 -17.57 -1.56
CA MET A 154 -3.73 -17.14 -0.76
C MET A 154 -3.92 -17.40 0.75
N ALA A 155 -5.15 -17.74 1.18
CA ALA A 155 -5.57 -17.69 2.57
C ALA A 155 -5.50 -19.01 3.36
N LYS A 156 -5.19 -20.18 2.76
CA LYS A 156 -5.46 -21.45 3.49
C LYS A 156 -4.43 -21.88 4.54
N TYR A 157 -3.22 -21.33 4.57
CA TYR A 157 -2.18 -21.84 5.49
C TYR A 157 -1.96 -21.00 6.76
N ILE A 158 -2.11 -19.67 6.69
CA ILE A 158 -1.77 -18.76 7.80
C ILE A 158 -2.87 -18.70 8.88
N LEU A 159 -4.13 -18.92 8.51
CA LEU A 159 -5.26 -18.83 9.45
C LEU A 159 -5.47 -20.10 10.28
N THR A 160 -4.97 -21.26 9.83
CA THR A 160 -5.09 -22.55 10.52
C THR A 160 -4.25 -22.58 11.80
N GLU A 161 -3.06 -21.96 11.77
CA GLU A 161 -2.16 -21.82 12.92
C GLU A 161 -2.75 -20.91 14.02
N ARG A 162 -3.47 -19.84 13.65
CA ARG A 162 -4.11 -18.94 14.64
C ARG A 162 -5.27 -19.58 15.40
N LYS A 163 -6.02 -20.49 14.78
CA LYS A 163 -7.10 -21.22 15.48
C LYS A 163 -6.53 -22.27 16.46
N HIS A 164 -5.40 -22.88 16.14
CA HIS A 164 -4.76 -23.88 17.01
C HIS A 164 -4.01 -23.27 18.21
N MET A 165 -3.55 -22.02 18.14
CA MET A 165 -2.87 -21.37 19.26
C MET A 165 -3.84 -20.83 20.33
N VAL A 166 -5.04 -20.41 19.94
CA VAL A 166 -6.07 -19.92 20.89
C VAL A 166 -6.83 -21.08 21.56
N SER A 167 -6.93 -22.24 20.92
CA SER A 167 -7.60 -23.42 21.49
C SER A 167 -6.73 -24.24 22.47
N ARG A 168 -5.52 -23.76 22.80
CA ARG A 168 -4.60 -24.41 23.76
C ARG A 168 -4.37 -23.59 25.05
N CYS A 169 -5.05 -22.45 25.18
CA CYS A 169 -5.16 -21.72 26.44
C CYS A 169 -6.63 -21.74 26.87
N GLY A 170 -7.07 -22.88 27.37
CA GLY A 170 -8.37 -23.14 27.97
C GLY A 170 -8.24 -24.37 28.85
#